data_AF-A0A2R4VZS9-F1
#
_entry.id   AF-A0A2R4VZS9-F1
#
_cell.length_a   1.000
_cell.length_b   1.000
_cell.length_c   1.000
_cell.angle_alpha   90.00
_cell.angle_beta   90.00
_cell.angle_gamma   90.00
#
_symmetry.space_group_name_H-M   'P 1'
#
loop_
_entity.id
_entity.type
_entity.pdbx_description
1 polymer ?
#
loop_
_entity_poly.entity_id
_entity_poly.type
_entity_poly.pdbx_seq_one_letter_code
_entity_poly.pdbx_strand_id
1 'polypeptide(L)'
;MLFSDWVGVGDFAFEKAKNFVKEGFVVLVVDVYGNGKVARDQVEAFELSSIYKNDRLLMRKRAIASLEEFKKIEIVDKKNISAVGYCFGGTVALELARSGANIRNVVTFHAGLDTPLEATPGNFRPKVLALHGADDPHVPIDQVLKFQEELRKVGADWVFVSYGNSVHSFTNKRVGTDLSKGVAYNKLSDKRSWSAAIGFLKENIK
;
A
#
# COMPACT_ATOMS: atom_id res chain seq x y z
N MET A 1 8.27 5.98 -0.13
CA MET A 1 7.01 6.65 0.22
C MET A 1 6.13 5.67 0.98
N LEU A 2 5.53 6.11 2.08
CA LEU A 2 4.64 5.32 2.92
C LEU A 2 3.24 5.93 2.88
N PHE A 3 2.28 5.16 2.38
CA PHE A 3 0.86 5.49 2.39
C PHE A 3 0.19 4.76 3.56
N SER A 4 -0.42 5.52 4.47
CA SER A 4 -1.08 4.99 5.67
C SER A 4 -2.36 4.23 5.33
N ASP A 5 -2.96 3.61 6.34
CA ASP A 5 -4.33 3.14 6.26
C ASP A 5 -5.34 4.29 6.08
N TRP A 6 -6.62 3.94 6.06
CA TRP A 6 -7.74 4.84 5.86
C TRP A 6 -7.96 5.92 6.94
N VAL A 7 -7.20 5.92 8.04
CA VAL A 7 -7.34 6.94 9.10
C VAL A 7 -6.51 8.19 8.79
N GLY A 8 -5.56 8.12 7.84
CA GLY A 8 -4.66 9.22 7.50
C GLY A 8 -3.32 9.15 8.24
N VAL A 9 -2.63 10.29 8.37
CA VAL A 9 -1.26 10.37 8.92
C VAL A 9 -1.27 10.43 10.45
N GLY A 10 -1.80 9.38 11.08
CA GLY A 10 -1.83 9.22 12.53
C GLY A 10 -0.69 8.34 13.08
N ASP A 11 -0.82 7.91 14.34
CA ASP A 11 0.19 7.11 15.04
C ASP A 11 0.58 5.83 14.31
N PHE A 12 -0.36 5.19 13.61
CA PHE A 12 -0.09 3.97 12.86
C PHE A 12 0.93 4.24 11.73
N ALA A 13 0.72 5.34 10.99
CA ALA A 13 1.62 5.76 9.92
C ALA A 13 3.03 6.02 10.45
N PHE A 14 3.15 6.77 11.55
CA PHE A 14 4.44 7.11 12.15
C PHE A 14 5.14 5.90 12.77
N GLU A 15 4.41 4.96 13.37
CA GLU A 15 4.98 3.71 13.87
C GLU A 15 5.59 2.88 12.73
N LYS A 16 4.85 2.70 11.63
CA LYS A 16 5.36 1.98 10.45
C LYS A 16 6.54 2.72 9.81
N ALA A 17 6.48 4.05 9.71
CA ALA A 17 7.58 4.87 9.19
C ALA A 17 8.86 4.69 10.01
N LYS A 18 8.77 4.74 11.35
CA LYS A 18 9.91 4.50 12.25
C LYS A 18 10.54 3.13 12.03
N ASN A 19 9.74 2.10 11.75
CA ASN A 19 10.28 0.77 11.45
C ASN A 19 11.06 0.73 10.13
N PHE A 20 10.59 1.39 9.08
CA PHE A 20 11.36 1.52 7.84
C PHE A 20 12.63 2.37 8.01
N VAL A 21 12.58 3.44 8.80
CA VAL A 21 13.78 4.25 9.10
C VAL A 21 14.85 3.41 9.80
N LYS A 22 14.45 2.54 10.75
CA LYS A 22 15.38 1.59 11.40
C LYS A 22 16.04 0.60 10.45
N GLU A 23 15.39 0.31 9.32
CA GLU A 23 15.93 -0.56 8.27
C GLU A 23 16.85 0.19 7.28
N GLY A 24 17.06 1.49 7.48
CA GLY A 24 17.96 2.34 6.68
C GLY A 24 17.28 3.15 5.58
N PHE A 25 15.94 3.18 5.52
CA PHE A 25 15.21 3.90 4.48
C PHE A 25 14.97 5.38 4.83
N VAL A 26 15.02 6.24 3.81
CA VAL A 26 14.41 7.58 3.86
C VAL A 26 12.91 7.44 3.60
N VAL A 27 12.07 7.94 4.51
CA VAL A 27 10.62 7.74 4.46
C VAL A 27 9.88 9.08 4.40
N LEU A 28 9.13 9.28 3.31
CA LEU A 28 8.03 10.25 3.28
C LEU A 28 6.73 9.54 3.69
N VAL A 29 6.12 9.96 4.79
CA VAL A 29 4.73 9.60 5.14
C VAL A 29 3.79 10.51 4.37
N VAL A 30 2.94 9.92 3.54
CA VAL A 30 2.14 10.67 2.57
C VAL A 30 0.79 11.05 3.15
N ASP A 31 0.50 12.35 3.16
CA ASP A 31 -0.81 12.91 3.48
C ASP A 31 -1.71 12.95 2.23
N VAL A 32 -2.40 11.85 1.96
CA VAL A 32 -3.33 11.74 0.82
C VAL A 32 -4.55 12.66 0.99
N TYR A 33 -5.00 12.87 2.23
CA TYR A 33 -6.19 13.66 2.55
C TYR A 33 -5.93 15.17 2.52
N GLY A 34 -4.68 15.57 2.74
CA GLY A 34 -4.23 16.95 2.72
C GLY A 34 -4.52 17.67 4.02
N ASN A 35 -3.73 18.72 4.29
CA ASN A 35 -3.83 19.58 5.49
C ASN A 35 -3.71 18.81 6.81
N GLY A 36 -3.00 17.68 6.83
CA GLY A 36 -2.78 16.87 8.02
C GLY A 36 -4.03 16.22 8.58
N LYS A 37 -5.06 15.98 7.75
CA LYS A 37 -6.31 15.36 8.21
C LYS A 37 -6.07 13.93 8.70
N VAL A 38 -6.56 13.67 9.91
CA VAL A 38 -6.59 12.35 10.53
C VAL A 38 -8.00 12.12 11.05
N ALA A 39 -8.62 11.01 10.64
CA ALA A 39 -9.98 10.69 11.06
C ALA A 39 -10.03 10.44 12.58
N ARG A 40 -11.04 11.00 13.23
CA ARG A 40 -11.27 10.81 14.67
C ARG A 40 -11.96 9.50 15.01
N ASP A 41 -12.71 8.94 14.06
CA ASP A 41 -13.52 7.74 14.20
C ASP A 41 -13.68 7.01 12.86
N GLN A 42 -14.36 5.86 12.89
CA GLN A 42 -14.58 5.05 11.68
C GLN A 42 -15.51 5.70 10.66
N VAL A 43 -16.43 6.56 11.09
CA VAL A 43 -17.37 7.26 10.19
C VAL A 43 -16.60 8.29 9.37
N GLU A 44 -15.77 9.11 10.02
CA GLU A 44 -14.92 10.08 9.34
C GLU A 44 -13.87 9.38 8.45
N ALA A 45 -13.29 8.27 8.90
CA ALA A 45 -12.36 7.49 8.07
C ALA A 45 -13.03 6.94 6.81
N PHE A 46 -14.28 6.47 6.93
CA PHE A 46 -15.08 6.04 5.80
C PHE A 46 -15.37 7.21 4.83
N GLU A 47 -15.82 8.36 5.33
CA GLU A 47 -16.10 9.55 4.52
C GLU A 47 -14.86 10.03 3.77
N LEU A 48 -13.74 10.23 4.48
CA LEU A 48 -12.48 10.69 3.90
C LEU A 48 -11.95 9.72 2.84
N SER A 49 -11.91 8.42 3.15
CA SER A 49 -11.40 7.42 2.22
C SER A 49 -12.32 7.23 1.00
N SER A 50 -13.64 7.38 1.16
CA SER A 50 -14.61 7.19 0.09
C SER A 50 -14.49 8.21 -1.04
N ILE A 51 -14.10 9.45 -0.73
CA ILE A 51 -13.83 10.50 -1.74
C ILE A 51 -12.85 9.96 -2.79
N TYR A 52 -11.75 9.34 -2.35
CA TYR A 52 -10.70 8.83 -3.22
C TYR A 52 -11.00 7.44 -3.77
N LYS A 53 -11.79 6.62 -3.05
CA LYS A 53 -12.27 5.34 -3.60
C LYS A 53 -13.17 5.54 -4.81
N ASN A 54 -14.04 6.55 -4.75
CA ASN A 54 -14.96 6.89 -5.82
C ASN A 54 -14.31 7.73 -6.93
N ASP A 55 -13.18 8.38 -6.66
CA ASP A 55 -12.39 9.13 -7.65
C ASP A 55 -10.93 8.66 -7.68
N ARG A 56 -10.68 7.60 -8.47
CA ARG A 56 -9.35 7.01 -8.66
C ARG A 56 -8.39 7.94 -9.41
N LEU A 57 -8.89 8.86 -10.22
CA LEU A 57 -8.05 9.87 -10.87
C LEU A 57 -7.53 10.89 -9.84
N LEU A 58 -8.38 11.34 -8.92
CA LEU A 58 -7.97 12.18 -7.80
C LEU A 58 -6.96 11.45 -6.89
N MET A 59 -7.19 10.17 -6.60
CA MET A 59 -6.25 9.33 -5.85
C MET A 59 -4.86 9.32 -6.51
N ARG A 60 -4.79 9.05 -7.82
CA ARG A 60 -3.54 9.11 -8.59
C ARG A 60 -2.90 10.48 -8.52
N LYS A 61 -3.67 11.55 -8.71
CA LYS A 61 -3.18 12.94 -8.66
C LYS A 61 -2.50 13.25 -7.32
N ARG A 62 -3.08 12.82 -6.18
CA ARG A 62 -2.46 12.97 -4.86
C ARG A 62 -1.17 12.17 -4.72
N ALA A 63 -1.18 10.91 -5.16
CA ALA A 63 0.00 10.05 -5.06
C ALA A 63 1.17 10.57 -5.93
N ILE A 64 0.88 11.01 -7.16
CA ILE A 64 1.87 11.59 -8.08
C ILE A 64 2.44 12.89 -7.51
N ALA A 65 1.60 13.80 -7.01
CA ALA A 65 2.09 15.04 -6.39
C ALA A 65 3.03 14.75 -5.22
N SER A 66 2.71 13.73 -4.41
CA SER A 66 3.56 13.30 -3.30
C SER A 66 4.90 12.73 -3.76
N LEU A 67 4.92 12.01 -4.89
CA LEU A 67 6.15 11.50 -5.50
C LEU A 67 7.04 12.65 -5.98
N GLU A 68 6.45 13.65 -6.62
CA GLU A 68 7.19 14.82 -7.11
C GLU A 68 7.77 15.65 -5.95
N GLU A 69 7.05 15.82 -4.84
CA GLU A 69 7.62 16.44 -3.64
C GLU A 69 8.75 15.59 -3.04
N PHE A 70 8.59 14.26 -2.98
CA PHE A 70 9.63 13.38 -2.42
C PHE A 70 10.95 13.48 -3.19
N LYS A 71 10.88 13.60 -4.51
CA LYS A 71 12.05 13.76 -5.39
C LYS A 71 12.82 15.07 -5.17
N LYS A 72 12.21 16.09 -4.57
CA LYS A 72 12.89 17.37 -4.29
C LYS A 72 13.83 17.29 -3.08
N ILE A 73 13.67 16.28 -2.23
CA ILE A 73 14.50 16.11 -1.03
C ILE A 73 15.89 15.59 -1.45
N GLU A 74 16.95 16.29 -1.04
CA GLU A 74 18.32 16.03 -1.48
C GLU A 74 18.81 14.60 -1.19
N ILE A 75 18.53 14.10 0.02
CA ILE A 75 18.95 12.77 0.49
C ILE A 75 18.20 11.60 -0.18
N VAL A 76 17.21 11.88 -1.04
CA VAL A 76 16.41 10.84 -1.69
C VAL A 76 17.08 10.37 -2.99
N ASP A 77 17.39 9.09 -3.05
CA ASP A 77 17.77 8.44 -4.30
C ASP A 77 16.56 8.28 -5.23
N LYS A 78 16.46 9.20 -6.19
CA LYS A 78 15.38 9.31 -7.17
C LYS A 78 15.23 8.06 -8.06
N LYS A 79 16.27 7.23 -8.20
CA LYS A 79 16.22 6.00 -9.00
C LYS A 79 15.68 4.80 -8.22
N ASN A 80 15.63 4.90 -6.89
CA ASN A 80 15.29 3.80 -5.99
C ASN A 80 14.06 4.09 -5.12
N ILE A 81 13.17 4.98 -5.57
CA ILE A 81 11.93 5.28 -4.85
C ILE A 81 10.97 4.10 -4.92
N SER A 82 10.50 3.64 -3.76
CA SER A 82 9.46 2.61 -3.63
C SER A 82 8.20 3.19 -2.98
N ALA A 83 7.03 2.66 -3.35
CA ALA A 83 5.75 2.97 -2.72
C ALA A 83 5.32 1.79 -1.84
N VAL A 84 5.10 2.06 -0.55
CA VAL A 84 4.64 1.08 0.42
C VAL A 84 3.31 1.54 0.97
N GLY A 85 2.32 0.64 1.07
CA GLY A 85 1.00 1.01 1.53
C GLY A 85 0.29 -0.07 2.35
N TYR A 86 -0.56 0.37 3.27
CA TYR A 86 -1.38 -0.47 4.13
C TYR A 86 -2.87 -0.18 3.88
N CYS A 87 -3.73 -1.19 3.75
CA CYS A 87 -5.17 -0.99 3.56
C CYS A 87 -5.45 -0.02 2.39
N PHE A 88 -6.11 1.11 2.64
CA PHE A 88 -6.32 2.21 1.71
C PHE A 88 -5.02 2.68 1.05
N GLY A 89 -3.95 2.87 1.82
CA GLY A 89 -2.65 3.28 1.27
C GLY A 89 -2.02 2.25 0.36
N GLY A 90 -2.33 0.96 0.55
CA GLY A 90 -1.92 -0.10 -0.37
C GLY A 90 -2.58 0.06 -1.74
N THR A 91 -3.87 0.40 -1.75
CA THR A 91 -4.59 0.76 -2.98
C THR A 91 -4.00 2.03 -3.61
N VAL A 92 -3.67 3.06 -2.82
CA VAL A 92 -3.03 4.29 -3.33
C VAL A 92 -1.66 3.98 -3.98
N ALA A 93 -0.86 3.09 -3.37
CA ALA A 93 0.43 2.68 -3.91
C ALA A 93 0.29 1.93 -5.25
N LEU A 94 -0.71 1.06 -5.39
CA LEU A 94 -1.03 0.40 -6.66
C LEU A 94 -1.51 1.39 -7.71
N GLU A 95 -2.37 2.34 -7.34
CA GLU A 95 -2.85 3.37 -8.26
C GLU A 95 -1.72 4.29 -8.75
N LEU A 96 -0.72 4.59 -7.90
CA LEU A 96 0.50 5.27 -8.33
C LEU A 96 1.28 4.47 -9.37
N ALA A 97 1.41 3.15 -9.20
CA ALA A 97 2.07 2.32 -10.20
C ALA A 97 1.28 2.24 -11.51
N ARG A 98 -0.03 2.03 -11.42
CA ARG A 98 -0.95 1.99 -12.57
C ARG A 98 -1.02 3.33 -13.32
N SER A 99 -0.63 4.44 -12.70
CA SER A 99 -0.51 5.73 -13.39
C SER A 99 0.73 5.83 -14.29
N GLY A 100 1.61 4.82 -14.31
CA GLY A 100 2.87 4.85 -15.04
C GLY A 100 4.00 5.59 -14.32
N ALA A 101 3.84 5.89 -13.02
CA ALA A 101 4.88 6.56 -12.25
C ALA A 101 6.19 5.76 -12.28
N ASN A 102 7.29 6.47 -12.49
CA ASN A 102 8.63 5.86 -12.51
C ASN A 102 9.13 5.64 -11.07
N ILE A 103 8.62 4.59 -10.43
CA ILE A 103 9.04 4.07 -9.13
C ILE A 103 9.56 2.65 -9.29
N ARG A 104 10.44 2.23 -8.39
CA ARG A 104 11.12 0.93 -8.48
C ARG A 104 10.24 -0.23 -8.03
N ASN A 105 9.58 -0.07 -6.88
CA ASN A 105 8.81 -1.12 -6.25
C ASN A 105 7.48 -0.60 -5.72
N VAL A 106 6.46 -1.46 -5.73
CA VAL A 106 5.25 -1.34 -4.91
C VAL A 106 5.19 -2.50 -3.92
N VAL A 107 4.99 -2.19 -2.65
CA VAL A 107 4.72 -3.19 -1.60
C VAL A 107 3.39 -2.87 -0.94
N THR A 108 2.45 -3.80 -0.95
CA THR A 108 1.17 -3.63 -0.29
C THR A 108 0.99 -4.59 0.87
N PHE A 109 0.33 -4.12 1.92
CA PHE A 109 -0.19 -4.92 3.01
C PHE A 109 -1.70 -4.78 3.01
N HIS A 110 -2.42 -5.91 2.89
CA HIS A 110 -3.89 -5.99 2.94
C HIS A 110 -4.59 -4.87 2.13
N ALA A 111 -4.14 -4.63 0.91
CA ALA A 111 -4.72 -3.60 0.04
C ALA A 111 -6.02 -4.06 -0.61
N GLY A 112 -6.91 -3.10 -0.90
CA GLY A 112 -7.89 -3.29 -1.97
C GLY A 112 -7.18 -3.37 -3.32
N LEU A 113 -7.52 -4.36 -4.13
CA LEU A 113 -6.83 -4.69 -5.38
C LEU A 113 -7.59 -4.22 -6.63
N ASP A 114 -8.89 -3.92 -6.49
CA ASP A 114 -9.73 -3.44 -7.58
C ASP A 114 -9.25 -2.10 -8.16
N THR A 115 -9.60 -1.87 -9.42
CA THR A 115 -9.52 -0.55 -10.04
C THR A 115 -10.41 -0.49 -11.28
N PRO A 116 -11.01 0.68 -11.58
CA PRO A 116 -11.59 0.97 -12.89
C PRO A 116 -10.54 1.45 -13.91
N LEU A 117 -9.28 1.63 -13.50
CA LEU A 117 -8.21 2.20 -14.30
C LEU A 117 -7.03 1.22 -14.39
N GLU A 118 -7.23 0.06 -15.02
CA GLU A 118 -6.18 -0.96 -15.12
C GLU A 118 -4.85 -0.42 -15.68
N ALA A 119 -3.76 -1.06 -15.27
CA ALA A 119 -2.44 -0.86 -15.84
C ALA A 119 -2.46 -1.15 -17.34
N THR A 120 -1.73 -0.33 -18.10
CA THR A 120 -1.56 -0.49 -19.55
C THR A 120 -0.17 -1.06 -19.84
N PRO A 121 -0.04 -2.08 -20.72
CA PRO A 121 1.27 -2.59 -21.15
C PRO A 121 2.18 -1.45 -21.65
N GLY A 122 3.46 -1.50 -21.28
CA GLY A 122 4.43 -0.44 -21.59
C GLY A 122 4.32 0.82 -20.71
N ASN A 123 3.26 0.95 -19.91
CA ASN A 123 3.06 2.03 -18.94
C ASN A 123 2.93 1.53 -17.48
N PHE A 124 3.56 0.39 -17.17
CA PHE A 124 3.70 -0.14 -15.82
C PHE A 124 5.16 -0.57 -15.63
N ARG A 125 5.83 0.00 -14.63
CA ARG A 125 7.29 -0.12 -14.43
C ARG A 125 7.72 -0.83 -13.14
N PRO A 126 7.05 -0.68 -11.98
CA PRO A 126 7.60 -1.19 -10.74
C PRO A 126 7.48 -2.71 -10.63
N LYS A 127 8.39 -3.30 -9.86
CA LYS A 127 8.17 -4.63 -9.29
C LYS A 127 7.07 -4.57 -8.23
N VAL A 128 6.29 -5.64 -8.07
CA VAL A 128 5.14 -5.65 -7.14
C VAL A 128 5.26 -6.78 -6.13
N LEU A 129 5.15 -6.45 -4.84
CA LEU A 129 4.92 -7.41 -3.77
C LEU A 129 3.57 -7.13 -3.12
N ALA A 130 2.62 -8.06 -3.26
CA ALA A 130 1.32 -7.99 -2.63
C ALA A 130 1.24 -8.96 -1.44
N LEU A 131 1.07 -8.41 -0.22
CA LEU A 131 1.01 -9.16 1.04
C LEU A 131 -0.44 -9.20 1.52
N HIS A 132 -1.12 -10.30 1.25
CA HIS A 132 -2.57 -10.40 1.30
C HIS A 132 -3.04 -11.35 2.40
N GLY A 133 -4.14 -11.00 3.09
CA GLY A 133 -4.80 -11.91 4.01
C GLY A 133 -5.67 -12.88 3.23
N ALA A 134 -5.45 -14.19 3.37
CA ALA A 134 -6.16 -15.20 2.58
C ALA A 134 -7.68 -15.22 2.80
N ASP A 135 -8.12 -14.72 3.96
CA ASP A 135 -9.50 -14.75 4.43
C ASP A 135 -10.12 -13.33 4.43
N ASP A 136 -9.51 -12.36 3.75
CA ASP A 136 -9.96 -10.96 3.73
C ASP A 136 -11.31 -10.80 2.99
N PRO A 137 -12.42 -10.50 3.70
CA PRO A 137 -13.74 -10.41 3.06
C PRO A 137 -13.91 -9.14 2.23
N HIS A 138 -13.01 -8.15 2.36
CA HIS A 138 -13.08 -6.92 1.59
C HIS A 138 -12.48 -7.06 0.19
N VAL A 139 -11.77 -8.15 -0.09
CA VAL A 139 -11.16 -8.43 -1.39
C VAL A 139 -11.55 -9.84 -1.81
N PRO A 140 -12.68 -9.99 -2.49
CA PRO A 140 -13.13 -11.30 -2.95
C PRO A 140 -12.12 -11.92 -3.94
N ILE A 141 -12.15 -13.25 -4.05
CA ILE A 141 -11.18 -14.01 -4.85
C ILE A 141 -11.14 -13.59 -6.32
N ASP A 142 -12.24 -13.13 -6.89
CA ASP A 142 -12.28 -12.66 -8.27
C ASP A 142 -11.44 -11.39 -8.48
N GLN A 143 -11.36 -10.49 -7.49
CA GLN A 143 -10.47 -9.33 -7.52
C GLN A 143 -9.01 -9.75 -7.46
N VAL A 144 -8.67 -10.76 -6.64
CA VAL A 144 -7.31 -11.32 -6.58
C VAL A 144 -6.90 -11.88 -7.94
N LEU A 145 -7.78 -12.67 -8.56
CA LEU A 145 -7.52 -13.27 -9.87
C LEU A 145 -7.38 -12.20 -10.96
N LYS A 146 -8.27 -11.20 -11.00
CA LYS A 146 -8.18 -10.06 -11.93
C LYS A 146 -6.89 -9.27 -11.76
N PHE A 147 -6.47 -9.01 -10.51
CA PHE A 147 -5.22 -8.32 -10.23
C PHE A 147 -3.99 -9.10 -10.70
N GLN A 148 -3.93 -10.41 -10.45
CA GLN A 148 -2.84 -11.24 -10.95
C GLN A 148 -2.80 -11.25 -12.49
N GLU A 149 -3.96 -11.29 -13.13
CA GLU A 149 -4.06 -11.25 -14.59
C GLU A 149 -3.63 -9.90 -15.17
N GLU A 150 -4.01 -8.79 -14.54
CA GLU A 150 -3.53 -7.45 -14.85
C GLU A 150 -1.99 -7.39 -14.81
N LEU A 151 -1.37 -7.90 -13.75
CA LEU A 151 0.09 -7.93 -13.61
C LEU A 151 0.77 -8.79 -14.69
N ARG A 152 0.18 -9.93 -15.07
CA ARG A 152 0.67 -10.75 -16.19
C ARG A 152 0.55 -10.01 -17.52
N LYS A 153 -0.59 -9.40 -17.80
CA LYS A 153 -0.89 -8.65 -19.02
C LYS A 153 0.11 -7.52 -19.26
N VAL A 154 0.54 -6.83 -18.21
CA VAL A 154 1.55 -5.75 -18.32
C VAL A 154 2.99 -6.25 -18.20
N GLY A 155 3.21 -7.55 -18.01
CA GLY A 155 4.54 -8.15 -17.90
C GLY A 155 5.31 -7.70 -16.65
N ALA A 156 4.63 -7.42 -15.55
CA ALA A 156 5.27 -7.00 -14.31
C ALA A 156 6.12 -8.13 -13.70
N ASP A 157 7.20 -7.78 -13.00
CA ASP A 157 7.86 -8.67 -12.03
C ASP A 157 7.06 -8.60 -10.73
N TRP A 158 6.39 -9.68 -10.34
CA TRP A 158 5.49 -9.66 -9.20
C TRP A 158 5.52 -10.91 -8.33
N VAL A 159 5.26 -10.69 -7.05
CA VAL A 159 5.07 -11.71 -6.03
C VAL A 159 3.76 -11.43 -5.29
N PHE A 160 2.92 -12.45 -5.17
CA PHE A 160 1.72 -12.42 -4.34
C PHE A 160 1.85 -13.44 -3.22
N VAL A 161 1.77 -12.98 -1.98
CA VAL A 161 1.82 -13.85 -0.80
C VAL A 161 0.48 -13.82 -0.11
N SER A 162 -0.15 -14.98 -0.01
CA SER A 162 -1.41 -15.16 0.71
C SER A 162 -1.14 -15.73 2.11
N TYR A 163 -1.55 -15.01 3.15
CA TYR A 163 -1.39 -15.41 4.54
C TYR A 163 -2.66 -16.06 5.07
N GLY A 164 -2.63 -17.38 5.28
CA GLY A 164 -3.74 -18.11 5.90
C GLY A 164 -4.10 -17.58 7.29
N ASN A 165 -5.37 -17.75 7.68
CA ASN A 165 -5.92 -17.30 8.96
C ASN A 165 -5.74 -15.79 9.19
N SER A 166 -5.78 -15.01 8.11
CA SER A 166 -5.55 -13.57 8.15
C SER A 166 -6.58 -12.87 7.30
N VAL A 167 -7.27 -11.92 7.92
CA VAL A 167 -8.26 -11.05 7.29
C VAL A 167 -7.65 -9.66 7.06
N HIS A 168 -8.47 -8.67 6.75
CA HIS A 168 -8.02 -7.30 6.54
C HIS A 168 -7.29 -6.72 7.77
N SER A 169 -6.37 -5.78 7.55
CA SER A 169 -5.61 -5.10 8.62
C SER A 169 -4.78 -6.02 9.53
N PHE A 170 -4.35 -7.20 9.06
CA PHE A 170 -3.58 -8.16 9.85
C PHE A 170 -2.26 -7.64 10.46
N THR A 171 -1.77 -6.47 10.04
CA THR A 171 -0.57 -5.81 10.57
C THR A 171 -0.86 -4.73 11.64
N ASN A 172 -2.13 -4.48 11.97
CA ASN A 172 -2.55 -3.43 12.89
C ASN A 172 -3.04 -4.02 14.23
N LYS A 173 -2.26 -3.86 15.30
CA LYS A 173 -2.61 -4.38 16.64
C LYS A 173 -3.86 -3.74 17.24
N ARG A 174 -4.29 -2.58 16.75
CA ARG A 174 -5.39 -1.79 17.32
C ARG A 174 -6.78 -2.29 16.92
N VAL A 175 -6.88 -3.16 15.92
CA VAL A 175 -8.16 -3.69 15.44
C VAL A 175 -8.64 -4.94 16.20
N GLY A 176 -7.89 -5.40 17.20
CA GLY A 176 -8.18 -6.64 17.92
C GLY A 176 -7.81 -7.89 17.12
N THR A 177 -8.17 -9.09 17.59
CA THR A 177 -7.76 -10.37 16.99
C THR A 177 -8.94 -11.26 16.58
N ASP A 178 -10.15 -10.72 16.59
CA ASP A 178 -11.38 -11.46 16.25
C ASP A 178 -11.58 -11.52 14.73
N LEU A 179 -11.19 -12.65 14.13
CA LEU A 179 -11.27 -12.87 12.69
C LEU A 179 -12.70 -12.74 12.13
N SER A 180 -13.74 -12.99 12.95
CA SER A 180 -15.14 -12.95 12.49
C SER A 180 -15.60 -11.56 12.05
N LYS A 181 -14.87 -10.51 12.46
CA LYS A 181 -15.13 -9.12 12.07
C LYS A 181 -14.61 -8.77 10.68
N GLY A 182 -13.86 -9.66 10.02
CA GLY A 182 -13.21 -9.37 8.74
C GLY A 182 -12.02 -8.40 8.83
N VAL A 183 -11.73 -7.88 10.02
CA VAL A 183 -10.64 -6.95 10.32
C VAL A 183 -10.01 -7.39 11.65
N ALA A 184 -8.80 -7.92 11.61
CA ALA A 184 -8.15 -8.45 12.81
C ALA A 184 -6.65 -8.58 12.64
N TYR A 185 -5.92 -8.29 13.72
CA TYR A 185 -4.48 -8.49 13.86
C TYR A 185 -4.11 -9.97 13.83
N ASN A 186 -3.09 -10.32 13.05
CA ASN A 186 -2.44 -11.63 13.10
C ASN A 186 -0.93 -11.44 13.27
N LYS A 187 -0.41 -11.80 14.45
CA LYS A 187 1.00 -11.63 14.82
C LYS A 187 1.98 -12.34 13.88
N LEU A 188 1.63 -13.55 13.41
CA LEU A 188 2.51 -14.33 12.54
C LEU A 188 2.55 -13.73 11.14
N SER A 189 1.39 -13.35 10.60
CA SER A 189 1.28 -12.71 9.28
C SER A 189 1.91 -11.33 9.27
N ASP A 190 1.75 -10.54 10.33
CA ASP A 190 2.47 -9.27 10.53
C ASP A 190 4.00 -9.48 10.45
N LYS A 191 4.55 -10.41 11.23
CA LYS A 191 5.99 -10.71 11.21
C LYS A 191 6.50 -11.21 9.85
N ARG A 192 5.77 -12.15 9.23
CA ARG A 192 6.17 -12.76 7.94
C ARG A 192 6.10 -11.74 6.81
N SER A 193 5.01 -10.97 6.75
CA SER A 193 4.81 -9.92 5.76
C SER A 193 5.87 -8.82 5.88
N TRP A 194 6.23 -8.41 7.11
CA TRP A 194 7.35 -7.49 7.32
C TRP A 194 8.67 -8.03 6.76
N SER A 195 9.01 -9.28 7.08
CA SER A 195 10.25 -9.90 6.61
C SER A 195 10.31 -9.98 5.09
N ALA A 196 9.20 -10.35 4.45
CA ALA A 196 9.07 -10.37 2.99
C ALA A 196 9.21 -8.97 2.38
N ALA A 197 8.56 -7.95 2.97
CA ALA A 197 8.64 -6.57 2.52
C ALA A 197 10.08 -6.03 2.57
N ILE A 198 10.80 -6.25 3.67
CA ILE A 198 12.17 -5.78 3.81
C ILE A 198 13.11 -6.51 2.86
N GLY A 199 12.98 -7.83 2.72
CA GLY A 199 13.77 -8.61 1.77
C GLY A 199 13.57 -8.11 0.33
N PHE A 200 12.32 -7.91 -0.08
CA PHE A 200 11.97 -7.42 -1.42
C PHE A 200 12.48 -6.00 -1.68
N LEU A 201 12.32 -5.09 -0.72
CA LEU A 201 12.81 -3.71 -0.86
C LEU A 201 14.35 -3.65 -0.95
N LYS A 202 15.07 -4.56 -0.27
CA LYS A 202 16.54 -4.58 -0.23
C LYS A 202 17.18 -5.40 -1.35
N GLU A 203 16.44 -6.21 -2.10
CA GLU A 203 16.96 -7.14 -3.13
C GLU A 203 17.97 -6.49 -4.10
N ASN A 204 17.86 -5.18 -4.33
CA ASN A 204 18.69 -4.48 -5.31
C ASN A 204 19.11 -3.06 -4.86
N ILE A 205 19.10 -2.81 -3.56
CA ILE A 205 19.71 -1.60 -2.99
C ILE A 205 21.16 -1.96 -2.69
N LYS A 206 22.09 -1.32 -3.41
CA LYS A 206 23.53 -1.46 -3.17
C LYS A 206 23.95 -0.71 -1.92
#